data_AF-A0A7K0G4U9-F1
#
_entry.id   AF-A0A7K0G4U9-F1
#
_cell.length_a   1.000
_cell.length_b   1.000
_cell.length_c   1.000
_cell.angle_alpha   90.00
_cell.angle_beta   90.00
_cell.angle_gamma   90.00
#
_symmetry.space_group_name_H-M   'P 1'
#
loop_
_entity.id
_entity.type
_entity.pdbx_description
1 polymer ?
#
loop_
_entity_poly.entity_id
_entity_poly.type
_entity_poly.pdbx_seq_one_letter_code
_entity_poly.pdbx_strand_id
1 'polypeptide(L)'
;MKFDYANISEEIVAVAQELNQIYLEIPSTEIWTKDTVDGTIDQVRYAFEAGHIGDKALAEKIVEQIRYCLTDMNMYAISAKKTIDPAHSFNWYHCDVLGSLAYLIEFKESMLCFNRFNTFNYLKTDDQFYCAQTKDWMQGLIRKSVAFSGQGEKHRNKFLYTAFAACDRLIGEINNG
;
A
#
# COMPACT_ATOMS: atom_id res chain seq x y z
N MET A 1 17.83 13.40 -12.42
CA MET A 1 17.54 12.28 -13.35
C MET A 1 16.06 12.32 -13.66
N LYS A 2 15.66 12.26 -14.94
CA LYS A 2 14.24 12.18 -15.32
C LYS A 2 13.86 10.71 -15.42
N PHE A 3 12.70 10.36 -14.90
CA PHE A 3 12.11 9.05 -15.04
C PHE A 3 11.65 8.88 -16.48
N ASP A 4 12.05 7.77 -17.09
CA ASP A 4 11.68 7.39 -18.44
C ASP A 4 11.46 5.88 -18.46
N TYR A 5 10.26 5.48 -18.85
CA TYR A 5 9.85 4.08 -18.91
C TYR A 5 10.75 3.26 -19.84
N ALA A 6 11.29 3.87 -20.91
CA ALA A 6 12.19 3.19 -21.84
C ALA A 6 13.52 2.76 -21.21
N ASN A 7 13.89 3.33 -20.06
CA ASN A 7 15.10 2.98 -19.32
C ASN A 7 14.86 1.88 -18.26
N ILE A 8 13.63 1.39 -18.12
CA ILE A 8 13.32 0.25 -17.25
C ILE A 8 13.66 -1.04 -18.01
N SER A 9 14.61 -1.82 -17.50
CA SER A 9 14.95 -3.10 -18.10
C SER A 9 13.82 -4.11 -17.95
N GLU A 10 13.73 -5.05 -18.90
CA GLU A 10 12.81 -6.19 -18.81
C GLU A 10 13.02 -7.00 -17.54
N GLU A 11 14.25 -7.08 -17.05
CA GLU A 11 14.59 -7.72 -15.78
C GLU A 11 13.89 -7.07 -14.58
N ILE A 12 13.86 -5.73 -14.50
CA ILE A 12 13.16 -5.02 -13.43
C ILE A 12 11.65 -5.31 -13.49
N VAL A 13 11.08 -5.33 -14.70
CA VAL A 13 9.66 -5.64 -14.90
C VAL A 13 9.35 -7.07 -14.45
N ALA A 14 10.19 -8.04 -14.83
CA ALA A 14 10.03 -9.44 -14.45
C ALA A 14 10.08 -9.61 -12.91
N VAL A 15 11.04 -8.98 -12.24
CA VAL A 15 11.14 -9.01 -10.77
C VAL A 15 9.92 -8.36 -10.13
N ALA A 16 9.42 -7.24 -10.65
CA ALA A 16 8.23 -6.60 -10.11
C ALA A 16 6.97 -7.48 -10.23
N GLN A 17 6.83 -8.21 -11.35
CA GLN A 17 5.74 -9.17 -11.54
C GLN A 17 5.85 -10.36 -10.59
N GLU A 18 7.05 -10.91 -10.39
CA GLU A 18 7.30 -11.99 -9.45
C GLU A 18 6.97 -11.57 -8.01
N LEU A 19 7.39 -10.37 -7.60
CA LEU A 19 7.08 -9.82 -6.28
C LEU A 19 5.58 -9.65 -6.06
N ASN A 20 4.85 -9.22 -7.09
CA ASN A 20 3.39 -9.12 -7.02
C ASN A 20 2.75 -10.51 -6.84
N GLN A 21 3.21 -11.51 -7.61
CA GLN A 21 2.71 -12.88 -7.49
C GLN A 21 2.94 -13.45 -6.08
N ILE A 22 4.13 -13.25 -5.52
CA ILE A 22 4.45 -13.66 -4.14
C ILE A 22 3.54 -12.94 -3.13
N TYR A 23 3.30 -11.63 -3.32
CA TYR A 23 2.39 -10.88 -2.44
C TYR A 23 0.97 -11.45 -2.43
N LEU A 24 0.48 -11.93 -3.58
CA LEU A 24 -0.85 -12.53 -3.69
C LEU A 24 -0.96 -13.86 -2.94
N GLU A 25 0.14 -14.58 -2.77
CA GLU A 25 0.20 -15.87 -2.09
C GLU A 25 0.36 -15.73 -0.56
N ILE A 26 0.96 -14.64 -0.10
CA ILE A 26 1.17 -14.42 1.34
C ILE A 26 -0.12 -13.89 1.99
N PRO A 27 -0.67 -14.59 3.01
CA PRO A 27 -1.78 -14.04 3.79
C PRO A 27 -1.34 -12.77 4.50
N SER A 28 -2.12 -11.68 4.41
CA SER A 28 -1.75 -10.42 5.05
C SER A 28 -2.91 -9.74 5.77
N THR A 29 -2.52 -8.97 6.80
CA THR A 29 -3.40 -8.03 7.49
C THR A 29 -2.83 -6.64 7.33
N GLU A 30 -3.58 -5.77 6.68
CA GLU A 30 -3.20 -4.40 6.37
C GLU A 30 -3.94 -3.43 7.29
N ILE A 31 -3.21 -2.49 7.90
CA ILE A 31 -3.77 -1.44 8.75
C ILE A 31 -3.39 -0.10 8.12
N TRP A 32 -4.37 0.61 7.56
CA TRP A 32 -4.13 1.82 6.80
C TRP A 32 -4.71 3.06 7.47
N THR A 33 -4.05 4.19 7.26
CA THR A 33 -4.61 5.51 7.57
C THR A 33 -5.00 6.21 6.29
N LYS A 34 -5.62 7.39 6.40
CA LYS A 34 -5.85 8.27 5.25
C LYS A 34 -4.52 8.61 4.54
N ASP A 35 -3.47 8.81 5.31
CA ASP A 35 -2.15 9.22 4.81
C ASP A 35 -1.45 8.12 3.99
N THR A 36 -1.87 6.85 4.11
CA THR A 36 -1.28 5.74 3.34
C THR A 36 -1.41 5.97 1.83
N VAL A 37 -2.58 6.40 1.37
CA VAL A 37 -2.83 6.66 -0.06
C VAL A 37 -2.39 8.07 -0.43
N ASP A 38 -2.75 9.07 0.38
CA ASP A 38 -2.40 10.47 0.12
C ASP A 38 -0.88 10.66 -0.01
N GLY A 39 -0.08 10.01 0.86
CA GLY A 39 1.37 10.08 0.79
C GLY A 39 1.98 9.47 -0.47
N THR A 40 1.30 8.52 -1.12
CA THR A 40 1.73 7.97 -2.43
C THR A 40 1.37 8.94 -3.56
N ILE A 41 0.17 9.52 -3.51
CA ILE A 41 -0.28 10.53 -4.48
C ILE A 41 0.62 11.77 -4.43
N ASP A 42 0.99 12.23 -3.24
CA ASP A 42 1.87 13.39 -3.05
C ASP A 42 3.29 13.14 -3.56
N GLN A 43 3.79 11.91 -3.50
CA GLN A 43 5.07 11.55 -4.12
C GLN A 43 5.01 11.67 -5.65
N VAL A 44 3.92 11.23 -6.28
CA VAL A 44 3.71 11.38 -7.73
C VAL A 44 3.61 12.85 -8.10
N ARG A 45 2.81 13.63 -7.36
CA ARG A 45 2.66 15.08 -7.51
C ARG A 45 4.02 15.77 -7.46
N TYR A 46 4.78 15.55 -6.40
CA TYR A 46 6.12 16.12 -6.24
C TYR A 46 7.05 15.73 -7.40
N ALA A 47 7.05 14.46 -7.81
CA ALA A 47 7.89 13.99 -8.91
C ALA A 47 7.53 14.66 -10.24
N PHE A 48 6.25 14.93 -10.50
CA PHE A 48 5.80 15.67 -11.67
C PHE A 48 6.18 17.16 -11.59
N GLU A 49 5.84 17.84 -10.49
CA GLU A 49 6.12 19.27 -10.30
C GLU A 49 7.62 19.59 -10.29
N ALA A 50 8.45 18.71 -9.73
CA ALA A 50 9.92 18.85 -9.75
C ALA A 50 10.54 18.51 -11.12
N GLY A 51 9.74 18.09 -12.11
CA GLY A 51 10.20 17.72 -13.45
C GLY A 51 10.95 16.39 -13.50
N HIS A 52 10.82 15.55 -12.47
CA HIS A 52 11.33 14.17 -12.50
C HIS A 52 10.50 13.30 -13.45
N ILE A 53 9.19 13.50 -13.50
CA ILE A 53 8.32 12.91 -14.53
C ILE A 53 8.08 13.97 -15.59
N GLY A 54 8.76 13.84 -16.73
CA GLY A 54 8.75 14.87 -17.78
C GLY A 54 7.56 14.81 -18.74
N ASP A 55 6.78 13.73 -18.71
CA ASP A 55 5.65 13.48 -19.60
C ASP A 55 4.34 13.41 -18.82
N LYS A 56 3.36 14.21 -19.23
CA LYS A 56 2.01 14.23 -18.64
C LYS A 56 1.33 12.89 -18.80
N ALA A 57 1.41 12.28 -19.98
CA ALA A 57 0.74 11.00 -20.24
C ALA A 57 1.32 9.89 -19.35
N LEU A 58 2.63 9.92 -19.08
CA LEU A 58 3.26 9.03 -18.12
C LEU A 58 2.81 9.30 -16.68
N ALA A 59 2.73 10.55 -16.26
CA ALA A 59 2.25 10.92 -14.93
C ALA A 59 0.80 10.46 -14.71
N GLU A 60 -0.09 10.69 -15.68
CA GLU A 60 -1.47 10.19 -15.66
C GLU A 60 -1.54 8.67 -15.56
N LYS A 61 -0.75 7.96 -16.37
CA LYS A 61 -0.67 6.49 -16.30
C LYS A 61 -0.27 6.00 -14.91
N ILE A 62 0.68 6.66 -14.25
CA ILE A 62 1.09 6.30 -12.88
C ILE A 62 -0.08 6.49 -11.90
N VAL A 63 -0.83 7.59 -12.01
CA VAL A 63 -2.01 7.82 -11.17
C VAL A 63 -3.10 6.76 -11.44
N GLU A 64 -3.31 6.38 -12.70
CA GLU A 64 -4.23 5.29 -13.05
C GLU A 64 -3.78 3.94 -12.48
N GLN A 65 -2.47 3.64 -12.42
CA GLN A 65 -1.98 2.44 -11.73
C GLN A 65 -2.33 2.43 -10.24
N ILE A 66 -2.28 3.60 -9.57
CA ILE A 66 -2.72 3.71 -8.15
C ILE A 66 -4.21 3.35 -8.04
N ARG A 67 -5.05 3.79 -8.99
CA ARG A 67 -6.49 3.43 -9.01
C ARG A 67 -6.71 1.93 -9.18
N TYR A 68 -5.92 1.27 -10.04
CA TYR A 68 -6.00 -0.18 -10.19
C TYR A 68 -5.61 -0.89 -8.89
N CYS A 69 -4.52 -0.48 -8.23
CA CYS A 69 -4.18 -1.04 -6.93
C CYS A 69 -5.30 -0.84 -5.88
N LEU A 70 -5.92 0.34 -5.80
CA LEU A 70 -7.05 0.57 -4.89
C LEU A 70 -8.26 -0.31 -5.20
N THR A 71 -8.49 -0.58 -6.49
CA THR A 71 -9.55 -1.48 -6.95
C THR A 71 -9.27 -2.91 -6.53
N ASP A 72 -8.03 -3.38 -6.70
CA ASP A 72 -7.59 -4.71 -6.25
C ASP A 72 -7.75 -4.87 -4.74
N MET A 73 -7.31 -3.88 -3.96
CA MET A 73 -7.46 -3.91 -2.50
C MET A 73 -8.92 -3.96 -2.06
N ASN A 74 -9.82 -3.27 -2.78
CA ASN A 74 -11.25 -3.37 -2.54
C ASN A 74 -11.78 -4.77 -2.84
N MET A 75 -11.37 -5.37 -3.96
CA MET A 75 -11.77 -6.74 -4.32
C MET A 75 -11.30 -7.74 -3.25
N TYR A 76 -10.06 -7.64 -2.81
CA TYR A 76 -9.51 -8.51 -1.77
C TYR A 76 -10.24 -8.35 -0.44
N ALA A 77 -10.64 -7.12 -0.08
CA ALA A 77 -11.38 -6.87 1.15
C ALA A 77 -12.80 -7.44 1.11
N ILE A 78 -13.46 -7.39 -0.05
CA ILE A 78 -14.80 -7.97 -0.25
C ILE A 78 -14.77 -9.48 -0.15
N SER A 79 -13.80 -10.13 -0.81
CA SER A 79 -13.63 -11.58 -0.79
C SER A 79 -12.96 -12.11 0.48
N ALA A 80 -12.36 -11.22 1.29
CA ALA A 80 -11.42 -11.52 2.37
C ALA A 80 -10.21 -12.38 1.91
N LYS A 81 -9.86 -12.32 0.62
CA LYS A 81 -8.82 -13.16 -0.01
C LYS A 81 -8.18 -12.45 -1.21
N LYS A 82 -6.89 -12.64 -1.41
CA LYS A 82 -6.16 -12.09 -2.57
C LYS A 82 -6.37 -12.88 -3.85
N THR A 83 -6.66 -14.18 -3.72
CA THR A 83 -6.87 -15.09 -4.86
C THR A 83 -8.03 -16.05 -4.57
N ILE A 84 -8.26 -17.00 -5.49
CA ILE A 84 -9.21 -18.10 -5.29
C ILE A 84 -8.80 -19.07 -4.19
N ASP A 85 -7.50 -19.14 -3.87
CA ASP A 85 -6.99 -20.01 -2.81
C ASP A 85 -7.42 -19.49 -1.42
N PRO A 86 -8.07 -20.32 -0.58
CA PRO A 86 -8.47 -19.92 0.76
C PRO A 86 -7.31 -19.60 1.70
N ALA A 87 -6.09 -20.10 1.46
CA ALA A 87 -4.91 -19.80 2.27
C ALA A 87 -4.40 -18.37 2.07
N HIS A 88 -4.71 -17.75 0.93
CA HIS A 88 -4.28 -16.40 0.56
C HIS A 88 -5.20 -15.33 1.16
N SER A 89 -5.38 -15.39 2.49
CA SER A 89 -6.33 -14.54 3.22
C SER A 89 -5.92 -13.06 3.25
N PHE A 90 -6.91 -12.17 3.29
CA PHE A 90 -6.70 -10.73 3.30
C PHE A 90 -7.65 -10.03 4.27
N ASN A 91 -7.06 -9.35 5.25
CA ASN A 91 -7.81 -8.51 6.19
C ASN A 91 -7.35 -7.06 6.05
N TRP A 92 -8.29 -6.15 5.91
CA TRP A 92 -7.99 -4.73 5.81
C TRP A 92 -8.72 -3.95 6.90
N TYR A 93 -7.97 -3.09 7.56
CA TYR A 93 -8.42 -2.24 8.66
C TYR A 93 -8.05 -0.80 8.41
N HIS A 94 -8.92 0.11 8.84
CA HIS A 94 -8.66 1.54 8.85
C HIS A 94 -8.52 2.06 10.25
N CYS A 95 -7.39 2.69 10.53
CA CYS A 95 -7.11 3.36 11.78
C CYS A 95 -6.90 4.86 11.53
N ASP A 96 -7.47 5.72 12.36
CA ASP A 96 -7.29 7.17 12.21
C ASP A 96 -5.87 7.63 12.59
N VAL A 97 -5.18 6.87 13.44
CA VAL A 97 -3.86 7.22 13.97
C VAL A 97 -2.92 6.03 13.87
N LEU A 98 -1.82 6.20 13.14
CA LEU A 98 -0.77 5.20 13.00
C LEU A 98 0.57 5.90 13.22
N GLY A 99 1.37 5.39 14.17
CA GLY A 99 2.60 6.04 14.60
C GLY A 99 3.78 5.86 13.64
N SER A 100 3.92 4.68 13.04
CA SER A 100 5.03 4.37 12.12
C SER A 100 4.64 3.27 11.14
N LEU A 101 5.15 3.35 9.91
CA LEU A 101 5.04 2.24 8.95
C LEU A 101 5.95 1.08 9.40
N ALA A 102 5.33 -0.04 9.75
CA ALA A 102 6.01 -1.24 10.19
C ALA A 102 5.39 -2.48 9.54
N TYR A 103 6.23 -3.45 9.23
CA TYR A 103 5.83 -4.78 8.75
C TYR A 103 6.28 -5.80 9.78
N LEU A 104 5.36 -6.65 10.22
CA LEU A 104 5.66 -7.80 11.07
C LEU A 104 5.41 -9.06 10.23
N ILE A 105 6.45 -9.87 10.08
CA ILE A 105 6.39 -11.15 9.40
C ILE A 105 6.42 -12.24 10.46
N GLU A 106 5.43 -13.13 10.42
CA GLU A 106 5.37 -14.31 11.28
C GLU A 106 5.68 -15.55 10.43
N PHE A 107 6.72 -16.28 10.80
CA PHE A 107 7.09 -17.52 10.12
C PHE A 107 7.50 -18.59 11.14
N LYS A 108 6.68 -19.65 11.22
CA LYS A 108 6.84 -20.77 12.16
C LYS A 108 6.97 -20.28 13.61
N GLU A 109 8.16 -20.42 14.20
CA GLU A 109 8.47 -20.07 15.59
C GLU A 109 9.24 -18.74 15.71
N SER A 110 9.36 -17.98 14.61
CA SER A 110 10.11 -16.74 14.57
C SER A 110 9.29 -15.59 14.00
N MET A 111 9.55 -14.40 14.51
CA MET A 111 9.03 -13.15 13.97
C MET A 111 10.18 -12.28 13.45
N LEU A 112 9.87 -11.50 12.42
CA LEU A 112 10.78 -10.52 11.86
C LEU A 112 10.04 -9.20 11.69
N CYS A 113 10.63 -8.12 12.18
CA CYS A 113 10.06 -6.79 12.07
C CYS A 113 10.89 -5.90 11.15
N PHE A 114 10.21 -5.17 10.27
CA PHE A 114 10.77 -4.10 9.47
C PHE A 114 10.09 -2.80 9.83
N ASN A 115 10.85 -1.81 10.27
CA ASN A 115 10.37 -0.46 10.48
C ASN A 115 10.89 0.44 9.38
N ARG A 116 10.01 1.25 8.79
CA ARG A 116 10.44 2.27 7.85
C ARG A 116 11.26 3.32 8.59
N PHE A 117 12.50 3.54 8.15
CA PHE A 117 13.41 4.53 8.73
C PHE A 117 13.42 5.84 7.93
N ASN A 118 13.33 5.73 6.60
CA ASN A 118 13.14 6.88 5.70
C ASN A 118 12.35 6.44 4.45
N THR A 119 12.28 7.27 3.42
CA THR A 119 11.48 7.01 2.20
C THR A 119 11.73 5.64 1.56
N PHE A 120 12.98 5.13 1.59
CA PHE A 120 13.36 3.88 0.91
C PHE A 120 13.95 2.82 1.85
N ASN A 121 14.50 3.21 2.99
CA ASN A 121 15.25 2.31 3.87
C ASN A 121 14.39 1.79 5.01
N TYR A 122 14.62 0.52 5.33
CA TYR A 122 13.99 -0.18 6.44
C TYR A 122 15.04 -0.65 7.45
N LEU A 123 14.72 -0.53 8.72
CA LEU A 123 15.44 -1.19 9.79
C LEU A 123 14.81 -2.56 10.02
N LYS A 124 15.60 -3.61 9.84
CA LYS A 124 15.23 -4.99 10.09
C LYS A 124 15.70 -5.40 11.48
N THR A 125 14.84 -6.09 12.23
CA THR A 125 15.21 -6.76 13.49
C THR A 125 14.51 -8.11 13.61
N ASP A 126 15.24 -9.10 14.09
CA ASP A 126 14.75 -10.43 14.50
C ASP A 126 14.79 -10.59 16.03
N ASP A 127 14.98 -9.51 16.78
CA ASP A 127 14.82 -9.51 18.23
C ASP A 127 13.36 -9.86 18.58
N GLN A 128 13.17 -11.04 19.17
CA GLN A 128 11.84 -11.59 19.40
C GLN A 128 11.05 -10.79 20.45
N PHE A 129 11.74 -10.13 21.39
CA PHE A 129 11.10 -9.27 22.39
C PHE A 129 10.53 -8.00 21.74
N TYR A 130 11.28 -7.38 20.83
CA TYR A 130 10.82 -6.27 20.02
C TYR A 130 9.65 -6.69 19.13
N CYS A 131 9.76 -7.83 18.43
CA CYS A 131 8.71 -8.33 17.55
C CYS A 131 7.40 -8.60 18.30
N ALA A 132 7.47 -9.17 19.52
CA ALA A 132 6.31 -9.39 20.36
C ALA A 132 5.63 -8.07 20.75
N GLN A 133 6.39 -7.05 21.14
CA GLN A 133 5.83 -5.72 21.42
C GLN A 133 5.18 -5.09 20.19
N THR A 134 5.82 -5.19 19.01
CA THR A 134 5.23 -4.72 17.76
C THR A 134 3.92 -5.44 17.46
N LYS A 135 3.86 -6.76 17.69
CA LYS A 135 2.65 -7.56 17.51
C LYS A 135 1.52 -7.08 18.44
N ASP A 136 1.80 -6.90 19.72
CA ASP A 136 0.82 -6.42 20.69
C ASP A 136 0.31 -5.01 20.34
N TRP A 137 1.21 -4.15 19.88
CA TRP A 137 0.85 -2.81 19.39
C TRP A 137 -0.06 -2.88 18.16
N MET A 138 0.30 -3.67 17.13
CA MET A 138 -0.53 -3.87 15.93
C MET A 138 -1.90 -4.45 16.27
N GLN A 139 -1.98 -5.43 17.19
CA GLN A 139 -3.25 -5.94 17.69
C GLN A 139 -4.08 -4.87 18.40
N GLY A 140 -3.42 -3.99 19.16
CA GLY A 140 -4.05 -2.82 19.77
C GLY A 140 -4.63 -1.84 18.74
N LEU A 141 -3.93 -1.62 17.62
CA LEU A 141 -4.44 -0.83 16.49
C LEU A 141 -5.67 -1.49 15.86
N ILE A 142 -5.60 -2.79 15.58
CA ILE A 142 -6.74 -3.54 15.00
C ILE A 142 -7.98 -3.39 15.88
N ARG A 143 -7.87 -3.53 17.20
CA ARG A 143 -9.01 -3.39 18.13
C ARG A 143 -9.66 -2.01 18.12
N LYS A 144 -8.91 -0.97 17.76
CA LYS A 144 -9.38 0.43 17.70
C LYS A 144 -9.73 0.87 16.27
N SER A 145 -9.55 0.00 15.30
CA SER A 145 -9.74 0.28 13.88
C SER A 145 -11.12 -0.14 13.39
N VAL A 146 -11.52 0.41 12.24
CA VAL A 146 -12.70 -0.04 11.51
C VAL A 146 -12.27 -1.12 10.53
N ALA A 147 -12.82 -2.33 10.66
CA ALA A 147 -12.61 -3.40 9.68
C ALA A 147 -13.23 -2.99 8.35
N PHE A 148 -12.46 -3.00 7.26
CA PHE A 148 -12.95 -2.80 5.90
C PHE A 148 -13.29 -4.12 5.20
N SER A 149 -12.63 -5.22 5.57
CA SER A 149 -13.04 -6.57 5.16
C SER A 149 -14.30 -7.00 5.92
N GLY A 150 -15.25 -7.65 5.23
CA GLY A 150 -16.52 -8.10 5.81
C GLY A 150 -17.53 -6.96 6.04
N GLN A 151 -17.90 -6.70 7.29
CA GLN A 151 -19.07 -5.86 7.66
C GLN A 151 -18.86 -4.34 7.55
N GLY A 152 -17.71 -3.89 7.04
CA GLY A 152 -17.31 -2.48 6.96
C GLY A 152 -17.59 -1.76 5.64
N GLU A 153 -18.46 -2.30 4.78
CA GLU A 153 -18.66 -1.82 3.40
C GLU A 153 -18.86 -0.31 3.30
N LYS A 154 -19.70 0.28 4.15
CA LYS A 154 -19.96 1.74 4.12
C LYS A 154 -18.69 2.56 4.38
N HIS A 155 -17.87 2.15 5.34
CA HIS A 155 -16.64 2.87 5.69
C HIS A 155 -15.56 2.66 4.62
N ARG A 156 -15.43 1.43 4.11
CA ARG A 156 -14.53 1.09 3.00
C ARG A 156 -14.84 1.91 1.75
N ASN A 157 -16.12 1.97 1.35
CA ASN A 157 -16.54 2.73 0.17
C ASN A 157 -16.29 4.23 0.34
N LYS A 158 -16.49 4.78 1.54
CA LYS A 158 -16.17 6.19 1.83
C LYS A 158 -14.66 6.47 1.71
N PHE A 159 -13.82 5.59 2.24
CA PHE A 159 -12.36 5.70 2.12
C PHE A 159 -11.93 5.65 0.66
N LEU A 160 -12.39 4.65 -0.10
CA LEU A 160 -12.06 4.48 -1.52
C LEU A 160 -12.54 5.67 -2.35
N TYR A 161 -13.76 6.16 -2.10
CA TYR A 161 -14.27 7.36 -2.79
C TYR A 161 -13.36 8.58 -2.58
N THR A 162 -12.89 8.78 -1.34
CA THR A 162 -11.96 9.87 -1.02
C THR A 162 -10.61 9.68 -1.73
N ALA A 163 -10.09 8.45 -1.77
CA ALA A 163 -8.85 8.11 -2.47
C ALA A 163 -8.94 8.29 -3.99
N PHE A 164 -10.03 7.84 -4.62
CA PHE A 164 -10.27 8.06 -6.06
C PHE A 164 -10.42 9.54 -6.39
N ALA A 165 -11.14 10.30 -5.56
CA ALA A 165 -11.24 11.74 -5.74
C ALA A 165 -9.88 12.45 -5.61
N ALA A 166 -8.95 11.93 -4.80
CA ALA A 166 -7.59 12.45 -4.71
C ALA A 166 -6.78 12.17 -5.99
N CYS A 167 -6.96 10.99 -6.59
CA CYS A 167 -6.38 10.66 -7.89
C CYS A 167 -6.93 11.59 -8.99
N ASP A 168 -8.24 11.80 -9.05
CA ASP A 168 -8.88 12.66 -10.05
C ASP A 168 -8.41 14.12 -9.93
N ARG A 169 -8.20 14.62 -8.69
CA ARG A 169 -7.61 15.96 -8.47
C ARG A 169 -6.20 16.06 -9.05
N LEU A 170 -5.35 15.06 -8.79
CA LEU A 170 -3.99 15.05 -9.33
C LEU A 170 -3.95 14.99 -10.86
N ILE A 171 -4.82 14.19 -11.48
CA ILE A 171 -4.95 14.16 -12.94
C ILE A 171 -5.36 15.53 -13.48
N GLY A 172 -6.28 16.22 -12.81
CA GLY A 172 -6.67 17.59 -13.17
C GLY A 172 -5.50 18.58 -13.10
N GLU A 173 -4.66 18.47 -12.07
CA GLU A 173 -3.47 19.32 -11.91
C GLU A 173 -2.41 19.04 -12.99
N ILE A 174 -2.15 17.76 -13.29
CA ILE A 174 -1.23 17.33 -14.36
C ILE A 174 -1.67 17.88 -15.73
N ASN A 175 -2.98 17.90 -15.98
CA ASN A 175 -3.52 18.41 -17.24
C ASN A 175 -3.42 19.94 -17.35
N ASN A 176 -3.67 20.65 -16.25
CA ASN A 176 -3.74 22.11 -16.22
C ASN A 176 -2.38 22.82 -16.05
N GLY A 177 -1.35 22.13 -15.53
CA GLY A 177 0.02 22.66 -15.39
C GLY A 177 0.85 22.48 -16.65
#